data_AF-A0A7Y5ETU6-F1
#
_entry.id   AF-A0A7Y5ETU6-F1
#
_cell.length_a   1.000
_cell.length_b   1.000
_cell.length_c   1.000
_cell.angle_alpha   90.00
_cell.angle_beta   90.00
_cell.angle_gamma   90.00
#
_symmetry.space_group_name_H-M   'P 1'
#
loop_
_entity.id
_entity.type
_entity.pdbx_description
1 polymer ?
#
loop_
_entity_poly.entity_id
_entity_poly.type
_entity_poly.pdbx_seq_one_letter_code
_entity_poly.pdbx_strand_id
1 'polypeptide(L)'
;MPNVHGRLFATLFACIFAGAVLAQGTFPSPNLPPPPGTYISPELFHVLFANGIIIDDPSHDKFQPTTPPPPPGGTQIHNFSSIIRCNVELPSGARFPVFMNCVTVVRVHGNPPGPDPTVRTFDTEMLALNGSFMMGGMVWMIRESPTLPSRGQTNIRALSTGEFRIDSFFDIFTELSMDGGASWIPSTNAGRMKLTRGGCPGGDINGDGMVDDTDLAIVLSTFGTNDPRGDVNADGVVDDTDLAIVLADFGLSC
;
A
#
# COMPACT_ATOMS: atom_id res chain seq x y z
N MET A 1 18.54 0.75 60.75
CA MET A 1 17.31 0.14 60.16
C MET A 1 16.67 1.19 59.23
N PRO A 2 15.86 0.79 58.22
CA PRO A 2 16.02 1.10 56.77
C PRO A 2 15.43 2.45 56.32
N ASN A 3 15.54 2.92 55.05
CA ASN A 3 16.06 2.32 53.79
C ASN A 3 17.33 3.06 53.29
N VAL A 4 18.05 2.80 52.18
CA VAL A 4 17.94 2.08 50.88
C VAL A 4 17.10 2.67 49.71
N HIS A 5 17.72 2.64 48.52
CA HIS A 5 17.23 2.85 47.13
C HIS A 5 16.56 4.17 46.71
N GLY A 6 16.94 4.64 45.50
CA GLY A 6 16.51 5.90 44.89
C GLY A 6 17.52 6.52 43.91
N ARG A 7 18.14 5.70 43.03
CA ARG A 7 19.09 6.17 41.99
C ARG A 7 18.38 6.35 40.64
N LEU A 8 18.76 7.44 39.95
CA LEU A 8 18.68 7.69 38.49
C LEU A 8 17.52 7.05 37.71
N PHE A 9 16.64 7.87 37.12
CA PHE A 9 16.45 7.92 35.66
C PHE A 9 15.56 9.12 35.28
N ALA A 10 16.04 9.96 34.37
CA ALA A 10 15.30 11.05 33.73
C ALA A 10 16.04 11.45 32.42
N THR A 11 16.21 10.48 31.51
CA THR A 11 16.93 10.69 30.25
C THR A 11 16.18 11.67 29.36
N LEU A 12 16.93 12.55 28.69
CA LEU A 12 16.45 13.59 27.78
C LEU A 12 15.55 13.01 26.67
N PHE A 13 14.23 13.19 26.79
CA PHE A 13 13.27 12.73 25.79
C PHE A 13 13.15 13.73 24.61
N ALA A 14 14.24 13.85 23.86
CA ALA A 14 14.28 14.65 22.64
C ALA A 14 13.63 13.86 21.48
N CYS A 15 12.30 13.89 21.39
CA CYS A 15 11.58 13.38 20.22
C CYS A 15 11.91 14.22 18.98
N ILE A 16 12.94 13.82 18.25
CA ILE A 16 13.22 14.30 16.90
C ILE A 16 12.13 13.74 15.99
N PHE A 17 11.02 14.49 15.85
CA PHE A 17 10.10 14.31 14.73
C PHE A 17 10.77 14.79 13.43
N ALA A 18 11.77 14.02 12.99
CA ALA A 18 12.17 13.99 11.59
C ALA A 18 10.99 13.38 10.83
N GLY A 19 10.05 14.23 10.41
CA GLY A 19 8.92 13.80 9.61
C GLY A 19 9.44 13.13 8.35
N ALA A 20 9.24 11.81 8.25
CA ALA A 20 9.60 11.05 7.07
C ALA A 20 8.78 11.57 5.89
N VAL A 21 9.39 12.45 5.09
CA VAL A 21 8.89 12.78 3.76
C VAL A 21 9.03 11.51 2.94
N LEU A 22 7.95 10.73 2.89
CA LEU A 22 7.85 9.54 2.05
C LEU A 22 8.34 9.91 0.65
N ALA A 23 9.37 9.22 0.18
CA ALA A 23 10.02 9.58 -1.07
C ALA A 23 9.00 9.49 -2.21
N GLN A 24 8.73 10.61 -2.87
CA GLN A 24 7.88 10.67 -4.07
C GLN A 24 8.62 9.98 -5.21
N GLY A 25 8.50 8.65 -5.23
CA GLY A 25 9.22 7.78 -6.15
C GLY A 25 8.88 8.05 -7.60
N THR A 26 9.81 7.63 -8.46
CA THR A 26 9.66 7.65 -9.90
C THR A 26 9.09 6.33 -10.40
N PHE A 27 8.58 6.35 -11.62
CA PHE A 27 7.88 5.26 -12.28
C PHE A 27 8.33 5.18 -13.75
N PRO A 28 8.54 3.98 -14.31
CA PRO A 28 9.04 3.82 -15.69
C PRO A 28 7.96 4.10 -16.76
N SER A 29 6.70 4.31 -16.38
CA SER A 29 5.60 4.64 -17.30
C SER A 29 4.54 5.52 -16.62
N PRO A 30 3.71 6.24 -17.38
CA PRO A 30 2.60 7.04 -16.84
C PRO A 30 1.31 6.21 -16.65
N ASN A 31 1.35 4.88 -16.82
CA ASN A 31 0.16 4.03 -16.76
C ASN A 31 -0.43 3.97 -15.35
N LEU A 32 -1.75 3.84 -15.27
CA LEU A 32 -2.50 3.79 -14.02
C LEU A 32 -3.23 2.43 -13.86
N PRO A 33 -3.23 1.87 -12.64
CA PRO A 33 -2.31 2.17 -11.54
C PRO A 33 -0.86 1.88 -11.96
N PRO A 34 0.16 2.54 -11.40
CA PRO A 34 1.53 2.15 -11.67
C PRO A 34 1.83 0.75 -11.10
N PRO A 35 2.44 -0.19 -11.86
CA PRO A 35 2.73 -1.54 -11.37
C PRO A 35 3.54 -1.60 -10.06
N PRO A 36 4.61 -0.79 -9.86
CA PRO A 36 5.38 -0.78 -8.62
C PRO A 36 4.78 0.17 -7.55
N GLY A 37 3.57 0.66 -7.78
CA GLY A 37 2.86 1.48 -6.81
C GLY A 37 2.24 0.62 -5.72
N THR A 38 2.34 1.10 -4.49
CA THR A 38 1.53 0.60 -3.37
C THR A 38 0.71 1.76 -2.84
N TYR A 39 -0.61 1.59 -2.74
CA TYR A 39 -1.42 2.52 -1.96
C TYR A 39 -1.44 2.06 -0.51
N ILE A 40 -1.12 2.97 0.42
CA ILE A 40 -1.11 2.71 1.87
C ILE A 40 -1.95 3.74 2.63
N SER A 41 -2.42 3.36 3.82
CA SER A 41 -2.96 4.31 4.78
C SER A 41 -1.82 5.15 5.40
N PRO A 42 -1.89 6.50 5.39
CA PRO A 42 -1.01 7.35 6.17
C PRO A 42 -1.55 7.57 7.61
N GLU A 43 -2.64 6.91 7.98
CA GLU A 43 -3.40 7.10 9.23
C GLU A 43 -3.35 5.83 10.09
N LEU A 44 -3.21 6.02 11.42
CA LEU A 44 -2.95 4.99 12.45
C LEU A 44 -4.08 3.95 12.65
N PHE A 45 -5.20 4.14 11.97
CA PHE A 45 -6.26 3.16 11.71
C PHE A 45 -6.94 3.65 10.43
N HIS A 46 -7.31 2.75 9.51
CA HIS A 46 -7.76 3.18 8.19
C HIS A 46 -9.28 3.36 8.09
N VAL A 47 -10.05 2.38 8.57
CA VAL A 47 -11.51 2.43 8.58
C VAL A 47 -12.05 1.83 9.87
N LEU A 48 -12.96 2.58 10.52
CA LEU A 48 -13.83 2.07 11.58
C LEU A 48 -15.21 1.76 10.98
N PHE A 49 -15.80 0.63 11.37
CA PHE A 49 -17.18 0.25 11.03
C PHE A 49 -18.11 0.44 12.23
N ALA A 50 -19.40 0.69 11.95
CA ALA A 50 -20.40 1.03 12.98
C ALA A 50 -20.64 -0.07 14.05
N ASN A 51 -20.17 -1.30 13.82
CA ASN A 51 -20.21 -2.42 14.79
C ASN A 51 -18.95 -2.54 15.65
N GLY A 52 -17.96 -1.63 15.51
CA GLY A 52 -16.69 -1.68 16.24
C GLY A 52 -15.60 -2.53 15.61
N ILE A 53 -15.78 -3.00 14.36
CA ILE A 53 -14.68 -3.60 13.59
C ILE A 53 -13.79 -2.50 13.02
N ILE A 54 -12.48 -2.71 13.03
CA ILE A 54 -11.49 -1.82 12.44
C ILE A 54 -10.76 -2.56 11.32
N ILE A 55 -10.55 -1.88 10.19
CA ILE A 55 -9.52 -2.23 9.21
C ILE A 55 -8.34 -1.28 9.43
N ASP A 56 -7.18 -1.88 9.63
CA ASP A 56 -5.94 -1.24 10.03
C ASP A 56 -4.76 -1.70 9.16
N ASP A 57 -3.74 -0.86 9.04
CA ASP A 57 -2.54 -1.09 8.23
C ASP A 57 -2.80 -1.69 6.82
N PRO A 58 -3.68 -1.10 5.98
CA PRO A 58 -3.93 -1.60 4.64
C PRO A 58 -2.86 -1.15 3.65
N SER A 59 -2.41 -2.12 2.86
CA SER A 59 -1.64 -1.94 1.62
C SER A 59 -2.41 -2.52 0.44
N HIS A 60 -2.35 -1.85 -0.71
CA HIS A 60 -3.06 -2.21 -1.94
C HIS A 60 -2.07 -2.13 -3.12
N ASP A 61 -1.76 -3.27 -3.73
CA ASP A 61 -0.69 -3.44 -4.72
C ASP A 61 -1.00 -4.52 -5.79
N LYS A 62 0.04 -4.95 -6.53
CA LYS A 62 0.02 -5.98 -7.60
C LYS A 62 -1.02 -5.70 -8.70
N PHE A 63 -1.10 -4.42 -9.11
CA PHE A 63 -2.08 -3.91 -10.06
C PHE A 63 -1.90 -4.46 -11.48
N GLN A 64 -2.95 -5.09 -12.04
CA GLN A 64 -2.92 -5.63 -13.39
C GLN A 64 -4.32 -5.74 -14.05
N PRO A 65 -4.51 -5.40 -15.33
CA PRO A 65 -3.57 -4.68 -16.19
C PRO A 65 -3.42 -3.21 -15.78
N THR A 66 -2.42 -2.51 -16.31
CA THR A 66 -2.23 -1.07 -16.13
C THR A 66 -2.49 -0.34 -17.44
N THR A 67 -3.16 0.80 -17.38
CA THR A 67 -3.76 1.46 -18.56
C THR A 67 -3.18 2.87 -18.75
N PRO A 68 -2.82 3.28 -19.98
CA PRO A 68 -2.46 4.67 -20.25
C PRO A 68 -3.57 5.64 -19.84
N PRO A 69 -3.25 6.77 -19.20
CA PRO A 69 -4.25 7.72 -18.72
C PRO A 69 -4.88 8.52 -19.89
N PRO A 70 -6.08 9.10 -19.70
CA PRO A 70 -6.81 9.78 -20.77
C PRO A 70 -6.10 11.06 -21.28
N PRO A 71 -6.40 11.49 -22.51
CA PRO A 71 -6.02 12.83 -22.98
C PRO A 71 -6.73 13.92 -22.15
N PRO A 72 -6.26 15.18 -22.18
CA PRO A 72 -6.96 16.30 -21.54
C PRO A 72 -8.40 16.45 -22.06
N GLY A 73 -9.35 16.67 -21.16
CA GLY A 73 -10.79 16.65 -21.41
C GLY A 73 -11.41 15.27 -21.59
N GLY A 74 -10.61 14.20 -21.71
CA GLY A 74 -11.09 12.83 -21.88
C GLY A 74 -11.41 12.14 -20.56
N THR A 75 -12.34 11.18 -20.59
CA THR A 75 -12.65 10.30 -19.45
C THR A 75 -12.48 8.85 -19.88
N GLN A 76 -11.91 8.03 -19.00
CA GLN A 76 -11.77 6.58 -19.17
C GLN A 76 -12.23 5.85 -17.91
N ILE A 77 -12.56 4.57 -18.07
CA ILE A 77 -12.74 3.62 -16.97
C ILE A 77 -11.57 2.64 -17.03
N HIS A 78 -10.75 2.63 -15.99
CA HIS A 78 -9.68 1.66 -15.79
C HIS A 78 -10.21 0.52 -14.91
N ASN A 79 -9.96 -0.73 -15.31
CA ASN A 79 -10.44 -1.93 -14.62
C ASN A 79 -9.22 -2.82 -14.37
N PHE A 80 -8.97 -3.19 -13.11
CA PHE A 80 -7.78 -3.95 -12.74
C PHE A 80 -8.02 -4.88 -11.54
N SER A 81 -7.35 -6.02 -11.58
CA SER A 81 -7.11 -6.87 -10.42
C SER A 81 -5.96 -6.32 -9.58
N SER A 82 -5.94 -6.68 -8.31
CA SER A 82 -5.00 -6.20 -7.30
C SER A 82 -5.03 -7.10 -6.07
N ILE A 83 -4.10 -6.91 -5.14
CA ILE A 83 -4.11 -7.54 -3.81
C ILE A 83 -4.25 -6.45 -2.75
N ILE A 84 -5.10 -6.69 -1.75
CA ILE A 84 -5.10 -5.93 -0.50
C ILE A 84 -4.60 -6.85 0.62
N ARG A 85 -3.67 -6.34 1.44
CA ARG A 85 -3.29 -6.91 2.74
C ARG A 85 -3.64 -5.88 3.81
N CYS A 86 -4.27 -6.31 4.90
CA CYS A 86 -4.55 -5.44 6.05
C CYS A 86 -4.71 -6.27 7.33
N ASN A 87 -4.86 -5.58 8.47
CA ASN A 87 -5.29 -6.18 9.71
C ASN A 87 -6.79 -5.92 9.92
N VAL A 88 -7.55 -6.96 10.31
CA VAL A 88 -8.93 -6.84 10.77
C VAL A 88 -8.94 -7.01 12.28
N GLU A 89 -9.37 -5.98 13.01
CA GLU A 89 -9.59 -6.04 14.46
C GLU A 89 -11.08 -6.15 14.76
N LEU A 90 -11.45 -7.16 15.55
CA LEU A 90 -12.82 -7.38 16.03
C LEU A 90 -13.09 -6.61 17.33
N PRO A 91 -14.37 -6.35 17.71
CA PRO A 91 -14.72 -5.60 18.93
C PRO A 91 -14.26 -6.26 20.26
N SER A 92 -13.69 -7.46 20.20
CA SER A 92 -13.02 -8.15 21.30
C SER A 92 -11.53 -7.80 21.47
N GLY A 93 -10.97 -6.94 20.60
CA GLY A 93 -9.53 -6.67 20.49
C GLY A 93 -8.73 -7.79 19.80
N ALA A 94 -9.41 -8.74 19.16
CA ALA A 94 -8.76 -9.81 18.40
C ALA A 94 -8.42 -9.30 16.99
N ARG A 95 -7.12 -9.17 16.70
CA ARG A 95 -6.57 -8.64 15.43
C ARG A 95 -5.98 -9.77 14.58
N PHE A 96 -6.37 -9.84 13.30
CA PHE A 96 -5.96 -10.88 12.36
C PHE A 96 -5.42 -10.26 11.06
N PRO A 97 -4.26 -10.70 10.55
CA PRO A 97 -3.82 -10.32 9.21
C PRO A 97 -4.70 -11.03 8.17
N VAL A 98 -5.15 -10.29 7.16
CA VAL A 98 -5.91 -10.82 6.01
C VAL A 98 -5.28 -10.39 4.70
N PHE A 99 -5.42 -11.23 3.68
CA PHE A 99 -5.03 -10.94 2.31
C PHE A 99 -6.19 -11.32 1.39
N MET A 100 -6.46 -10.50 0.39
CA MET A 100 -7.61 -10.68 -0.51
C MET A 100 -7.32 -10.14 -1.91
N ASN A 101 -7.60 -10.97 -2.91
CA ASN A 101 -7.62 -10.53 -4.31
C ASN A 101 -8.81 -9.58 -4.50
N CYS A 102 -8.57 -8.42 -5.08
CA CYS A 102 -9.55 -7.36 -5.26
C CYS A 102 -9.70 -6.98 -6.73
N VAL A 103 -10.93 -6.93 -7.22
CA VAL A 103 -11.26 -6.32 -8.52
C VAL A 103 -11.69 -4.88 -8.27
N THR A 104 -10.98 -3.95 -8.90
CA THR A 104 -11.14 -2.51 -8.71
C THR A 104 -11.43 -1.82 -10.05
N VAL A 105 -12.35 -0.85 -10.02
CA VAL A 105 -12.76 -0.05 -11.17
C VAL A 105 -12.64 1.42 -10.81
N VAL A 106 -11.89 2.17 -11.61
CA VAL A 106 -11.62 3.59 -11.39
C VAL A 106 -12.00 4.39 -12.63
N ARG A 107 -12.82 5.43 -12.43
CA ARG A 107 -13.01 6.51 -13.40
C ARG A 107 -11.83 7.46 -13.30
N VAL A 108 -11.20 7.74 -14.43
CA VAL A 108 -10.12 8.73 -14.56
C VAL A 108 -10.59 9.79 -15.54
N HIS A 109 -10.65 11.05 -15.10
CA HIS A 109 -10.86 12.21 -15.97
C HIS A 109 -9.55 12.96 -16.16
N GLY A 110 -9.17 13.28 -17.39
CA GLY A 110 -8.00 14.08 -17.68
C GLY A 110 -8.33 15.56 -17.61
N ASN A 111 -7.81 16.27 -16.61
CA ASN A 111 -8.10 17.69 -16.45
C ASN A 111 -7.44 18.49 -17.61
N PRO A 112 -7.93 19.72 -17.92
CA PRO A 112 -7.29 20.59 -18.92
C PRO A 112 -5.81 20.85 -18.62
N PRO A 113 -4.96 21.13 -19.63
CA PRO A 113 -3.54 21.36 -19.40
C PRO A 113 -3.28 22.54 -18.44
N GLY A 114 -2.41 22.33 -17.46
CA GLY A 114 -1.96 23.37 -16.53
C GLY A 114 -0.89 24.29 -17.15
N PRO A 115 -0.40 25.28 -16.37
CA PRO A 115 0.67 26.18 -16.81
C PRO A 115 2.04 25.50 -16.91
N ASP A 116 2.22 24.36 -16.23
CA ASP A 116 3.41 23.50 -16.33
C ASP A 116 3.13 22.38 -17.34
N PRO A 117 3.73 22.39 -18.55
CA PRO A 117 3.44 21.40 -19.58
C PRO A 117 4.00 20.00 -19.27
N THR A 118 4.84 19.86 -18.23
CA THR A 118 5.33 18.55 -17.77
C THR A 118 4.35 17.84 -16.85
N VAL A 119 3.30 18.52 -16.37
CA VAL A 119 2.33 18.00 -15.40
C VAL A 119 0.97 17.72 -16.04
N ARG A 120 0.42 16.55 -15.74
CA ARG A 120 -0.96 16.14 -16.04
C ARG A 120 -1.68 15.82 -14.73
N THR A 121 -2.74 16.57 -14.43
CA THR A 121 -3.65 16.31 -13.31
C THR A 121 -4.86 15.52 -13.82
N PHE A 122 -5.36 14.61 -12.98
CA PHE A 122 -6.51 13.76 -13.24
C PHE A 122 -7.39 13.67 -12.01
N ASP A 123 -8.65 14.08 -12.11
CA ASP A 123 -9.63 13.78 -11.07
C ASP A 123 -10.04 12.31 -11.19
N THR A 124 -10.02 11.58 -10.06
CA THR A 124 -10.27 10.14 -10.01
C THR A 124 -11.42 9.78 -9.08
N GLU A 125 -12.12 8.71 -9.40
CA GLU A 125 -13.24 8.21 -8.61
C GLU A 125 -13.27 6.68 -8.70
N MET A 126 -13.10 6.00 -7.56
CA MET A 126 -13.25 4.55 -7.47
C MET A 126 -14.75 4.24 -7.54
N LEU A 127 -15.15 3.47 -8.55
CA LEU A 127 -16.56 3.08 -8.80
C LEU A 127 -16.89 1.68 -8.31
N ALA A 128 -15.84 0.89 -8.05
CA ALA A 128 -15.93 -0.41 -7.43
C ALA A 128 -14.57 -0.78 -6.85
N LEU A 129 -14.62 -1.44 -5.70
CA LEU A 129 -13.60 -2.32 -5.14
C LEU A 129 -14.41 -3.51 -4.66
N ASN A 130 -13.97 -4.73 -4.92
CA ASN A 130 -14.62 -5.94 -4.43
C ASN A 130 -13.55 -6.96 -4.06
N GLY A 131 -13.45 -7.29 -2.77
CA GLY A 131 -12.55 -8.31 -2.24
C GLY A 131 -13.27 -9.25 -1.27
N SER A 132 -12.76 -10.46 -1.12
CA SER A 132 -13.31 -11.45 -0.18
C SER A 132 -12.24 -12.35 0.42
N PHE A 133 -12.48 -12.81 1.64
CA PHE A 133 -11.62 -13.73 2.39
C PHE A 133 -12.45 -14.65 3.29
N MET A 134 -11.86 -15.75 3.75
CA MET A 134 -12.49 -16.68 4.69
C MET A 134 -11.99 -16.40 6.11
N MET A 135 -12.92 -16.18 7.05
CA MET A 135 -12.58 -16.04 8.48
C MET A 135 -13.68 -16.67 9.34
N GLY A 136 -13.29 -17.45 10.36
CA GLY A 136 -14.23 -18.15 11.24
C GLY A 136 -15.13 -19.19 10.55
N GLY A 137 -14.77 -19.65 9.34
CA GLY A 137 -15.61 -20.52 8.51
C GLY A 137 -16.69 -19.78 7.69
N MET A 138 -16.74 -18.45 7.75
CA MET A 138 -17.66 -17.61 6.99
C MET A 138 -16.95 -16.87 5.86
N VAL A 139 -17.71 -16.50 4.81
CA VAL A 139 -17.24 -15.62 3.73
C VAL A 139 -17.38 -14.17 4.17
N TRP A 140 -16.25 -13.49 4.32
CA TRP A 140 -16.18 -12.05 4.56
C TRP A 140 -15.93 -11.34 3.24
N MET A 141 -16.50 -10.15 3.08
CA MET A 141 -16.40 -9.36 1.85
C MET A 141 -16.22 -7.88 2.18
N ILE A 142 -15.38 -7.20 1.42
CA ILE A 142 -15.27 -5.74 1.41
C ILE A 142 -15.67 -5.21 0.04
N ARG A 143 -16.33 -4.04 0.02
CA ARG A 143 -16.56 -3.28 -1.21
C ARG A 143 -16.39 -1.78 -1.05
N GLU A 144 -16.32 -1.07 -2.17
CA GLU A 144 -16.57 0.38 -2.27
C GLU A 144 -18.07 0.67 -2.10
N SER A 145 -18.44 1.78 -1.46
CA SER A 145 -19.85 2.06 -1.14
C SER A 145 -20.67 2.53 -2.34
N PRO A 146 -21.75 1.81 -2.75
CA PRO A 146 -22.63 2.24 -3.83
C PRO A 146 -23.46 3.50 -3.52
N THR A 147 -23.22 4.19 -2.39
CA THR A 147 -23.95 5.38 -1.96
C THR A 147 -23.09 6.61 -1.66
N LEU A 148 -21.77 6.45 -1.49
CA LEU A 148 -20.84 7.54 -1.11
C LEU A 148 -19.61 7.53 -2.04
N PRO A 149 -19.41 8.56 -2.88
CA PRO A 149 -18.41 8.50 -3.96
C PRO A 149 -16.97 8.54 -3.43
N SER A 150 -16.24 7.44 -3.59
CA SER A 150 -14.82 7.32 -3.23
C SER A 150 -13.92 8.08 -4.21
N ARG A 151 -13.56 9.32 -3.86
CA ARG A 151 -12.87 10.26 -4.76
C ARG A 151 -11.38 10.38 -4.49
N GLY A 152 -10.65 10.80 -5.52
CA GLY A 152 -9.21 10.98 -5.47
C GLY A 152 -8.71 11.99 -6.49
N GLN A 153 -7.39 12.13 -6.53
CA GLN A 153 -6.71 12.82 -7.62
C GLN A 153 -5.36 12.16 -7.88
N THR A 154 -5.00 12.04 -9.16
CA THR A 154 -3.67 11.65 -9.59
C THR A 154 -2.99 12.82 -10.32
N ASN A 155 -1.71 13.05 -10.03
CA ASN A 155 -0.85 14.00 -10.72
C ASN A 155 0.36 13.23 -11.27
N ILE A 156 0.62 13.38 -12.57
CA ILE A 156 1.75 12.76 -13.27
C ILE A 156 2.66 13.88 -13.77
N ARG A 157 3.91 13.89 -13.32
CA ARG A 157 4.97 14.78 -13.84
C ARG A 157 5.97 13.96 -14.66
N ALA A 158 6.10 14.26 -15.94
CA ALA A 158 7.19 13.72 -16.76
C ALA A 158 8.53 14.35 -16.36
N LEU A 159 9.58 13.54 -16.26
CA LEU A 159 10.93 13.95 -15.86
C LEU A 159 11.90 13.93 -17.06
N SER A 160 12.98 14.71 -16.98
CA SER A 160 14.01 14.77 -18.03
C SER A 160 14.82 13.48 -18.18
N THR A 161 14.69 12.55 -17.25
CA THR A 161 15.25 11.18 -17.32
C THR A 161 14.43 10.23 -18.20
N GLY A 162 13.20 10.61 -18.56
CA GLY A 162 12.22 9.73 -19.22
C GLY A 162 11.26 9.03 -18.25
N GLU A 163 11.54 9.09 -16.95
CA GLU A 163 10.65 8.60 -15.90
C GLU A 163 9.48 9.55 -15.61
N PHE A 164 8.54 9.10 -14.77
CA PHE A 164 7.39 9.86 -14.30
C PHE A 164 7.36 9.89 -12.77
N ARG A 165 7.18 11.05 -12.15
CA ARG A 165 6.71 11.11 -10.76
C ARG A 165 5.19 11.03 -10.79
N ILE A 166 4.61 10.10 -10.02
CA ILE A 166 3.16 9.93 -9.89
C ILE A 166 2.78 10.13 -8.43
N ASP A 167 2.04 11.19 -8.16
CA ASP A 167 1.43 11.49 -6.87
C ASP A 167 -0.06 11.15 -6.96
N SER A 168 -0.57 10.28 -6.09
CA SER A 168 -1.99 9.88 -6.14
C SER A 168 -2.56 9.62 -4.75
N PHE A 169 -3.86 9.88 -4.58
CA PHE A 169 -4.61 9.47 -3.39
C PHE A 169 -6.07 9.19 -3.73
N PHE A 170 -6.72 8.42 -2.86
CA PHE A 170 -8.18 8.27 -2.79
C PHE A 170 -8.64 8.40 -1.34
N ASP A 171 -9.76 9.06 -1.11
CA ASP A 171 -10.53 9.01 0.13
C ASP A 171 -11.68 8.01 -0.13
N ILE A 172 -11.58 6.77 0.40
CA ILE A 172 -12.41 5.62 0.01
C ILE A 172 -13.48 5.32 1.07
N PHE A 173 -14.75 5.36 0.68
CA PHE A 173 -15.85 4.82 1.49
C PHE A 173 -16.01 3.33 1.23
N THR A 174 -16.00 2.52 2.29
CA THR A 174 -16.08 1.06 2.17
C THR A 174 -17.26 0.49 2.93
N GLU A 175 -17.68 -0.71 2.53
CA GLU A 175 -18.71 -1.48 3.22
C GLU A 175 -18.22 -2.90 3.45
N LEU A 176 -18.48 -3.41 4.66
CA LEU A 176 -18.05 -4.73 5.11
C LEU A 176 -19.27 -5.67 5.24
N SER A 177 -19.15 -6.87 4.67
CA SER A 177 -20.09 -7.97 4.82
C SER A 177 -19.44 -9.09 5.62
N MET A 178 -20.17 -9.66 6.58
CA MET A 178 -19.72 -10.77 7.43
C MET A 178 -20.49 -12.08 7.16
N ASP A 179 -21.43 -12.05 6.21
CA ASP A 179 -22.46 -13.07 5.99
C ASP A 179 -22.59 -13.52 4.52
N GLY A 180 -21.52 -13.37 3.73
CA GLY A 180 -21.52 -13.69 2.30
C GLY A 180 -22.25 -12.68 1.42
N GLY A 181 -22.43 -11.45 1.88
CA GLY A 181 -22.97 -10.33 1.11
C GLY A 181 -24.47 -10.08 1.30
N ALA A 182 -25.10 -10.73 2.29
CA ALA A 182 -26.52 -10.57 2.60
C ALA A 182 -26.81 -9.28 3.38
N SER A 183 -25.86 -8.82 4.20
CA SER A 183 -25.90 -7.49 4.85
C SER A 183 -24.55 -6.78 4.73
N TRP A 184 -24.59 -5.45 4.72
CA TRP A 184 -23.43 -4.59 4.49
C TRP A 184 -23.39 -3.48 5.54
N ILE A 185 -22.24 -3.32 6.19
CA ILE A 185 -21.99 -2.36 7.25
C ILE A 185 -21.10 -1.26 6.68
N PRO A 186 -21.54 0.01 6.62
CA PRO A 186 -20.72 1.09 6.09
C PRO A 186 -19.60 1.52 7.05
N SER A 187 -18.50 1.94 6.46
CA SER A 187 -17.43 2.70 7.12
C SER A 187 -17.97 4.00 7.72
N THR A 188 -17.55 4.37 8.93
CA THR A 188 -18.01 5.62 9.57
C THR A 188 -17.44 6.88 8.92
N ASN A 189 -16.29 6.78 8.26
CA ASN A 189 -15.61 7.81 7.48
C ASN A 189 -14.98 7.17 6.24
N ALA A 190 -14.57 7.98 5.26
CA ALA A 190 -13.67 7.50 4.21
C ALA A 190 -12.29 7.19 4.79
N GLY A 191 -11.70 6.06 4.41
CA GLY A 191 -10.30 5.76 4.68
C GLY A 191 -9.41 6.37 3.61
N ARG A 192 -8.40 7.16 3.99
CA ARG A 192 -7.49 7.78 3.02
C ARG A 192 -6.37 6.83 2.62
N MET A 193 -6.29 6.51 1.34
CA MET A 193 -5.19 5.79 0.72
C MET A 193 -4.30 6.77 -0.07
N LYS A 194 -2.99 6.71 0.11
CA LYS A 194 -2.00 7.45 -0.69
C LYS A 194 -1.11 6.48 -1.44
N LEU A 195 -0.88 6.75 -2.72
CA LEU A 195 0.16 6.09 -3.50
C LEU A 195 1.51 6.51 -2.95
N THR A 196 2.32 5.53 -2.57
CA THR A 196 3.77 5.63 -2.65
C THR A 196 4.22 4.81 -3.88
N ARG A 197 5.40 5.09 -4.45
CA ARG A 197 6.17 3.96 -4.99
C ARG A 197 6.35 3.00 -3.82
N GLY A 198 6.25 1.69 -4.02
CA GLY A 198 6.69 0.80 -2.95
C GLY A 198 8.08 1.25 -2.47
N GLY A 199 8.34 1.12 -1.16
CA GLY A 199 9.71 0.70 -0.84
C GLY A 199 9.95 -0.53 -1.72
N CYS A 200 11.07 -0.56 -2.45
CA CYS A 200 11.35 -1.70 -3.30
C CYS A 200 11.18 -2.96 -2.45
N PRO A 201 10.55 -4.03 -2.98
CA PRO A 201 10.07 -5.14 -2.15
C PRO A 201 11.21 -5.69 -1.30
N GLY A 202 10.94 -6.40 -0.20
CA GLY A 202 12.02 -6.81 0.71
C GLY A 202 13.13 -7.61 0.01
N GLY A 203 12.76 -8.27 -1.09
CA GLY A 203 13.70 -8.95 -1.99
C GLY A 203 14.53 -8.09 -2.96
N ASP A 204 14.28 -6.79 -3.17
CA ASP A 204 15.14 -5.92 -3.99
C ASP A 204 16.30 -5.44 -3.09
N ILE A 205 17.36 -6.24 -3.12
CA ILE A 205 18.53 -6.11 -2.26
C ILE A 205 19.60 -5.25 -2.95
N ASN A 206 19.68 -5.35 -4.27
CA ASN A 206 20.69 -4.67 -5.05
C ASN A 206 20.32 -3.21 -5.36
N GLY A 207 19.03 -2.88 -5.35
CA GLY A 207 18.47 -1.53 -5.54
C GLY A 207 18.20 -1.13 -7.00
N ASP A 208 18.15 -2.07 -7.95
CA ASP A 208 18.06 -1.79 -9.39
C ASP A 208 16.65 -1.57 -9.95
N GLY A 209 15.60 -1.99 -9.23
CA GLY A 209 14.21 -1.93 -9.72
C GLY A 209 13.54 -3.29 -9.92
N MET A 210 14.21 -4.42 -9.66
CA MET A 210 13.67 -5.76 -9.78
C MET A 210 13.82 -6.56 -8.46
N VAL A 211 13.11 -7.69 -8.39
CA VAL A 211 13.49 -8.81 -7.49
C VAL A 211 13.72 -10.02 -8.38
N ASP A 212 14.98 -10.30 -8.72
CA ASP A 212 15.32 -11.36 -9.67
C ASP A 212 16.46 -12.29 -9.19
N ASP A 213 17.05 -13.04 -10.12
CA ASP A 213 18.14 -13.98 -9.78
C ASP A 213 19.41 -13.27 -9.28
N THR A 214 19.52 -11.95 -9.46
CA THR A 214 20.58 -11.10 -8.89
C THR A 214 20.45 -10.99 -7.37
N ASP A 215 19.27 -10.68 -6.84
CA ASP A 215 19.05 -10.53 -5.39
C ASP A 215 19.06 -11.88 -4.67
N LEU A 216 18.46 -12.88 -5.31
CA LEU A 216 18.55 -14.27 -4.88
C LEU A 216 20.02 -14.75 -4.83
N ALA A 217 20.85 -14.34 -5.77
CA ALA A 217 22.29 -14.62 -5.73
C ALA A 217 23.01 -13.86 -4.59
N ILE A 218 22.54 -12.70 -4.15
CA ILE A 218 23.12 -12.01 -2.98
C ILE A 218 22.86 -12.83 -1.71
N VAL A 219 21.61 -13.19 -1.40
CA VAL A 219 21.29 -14.04 -0.22
C VAL A 219 22.02 -15.38 -0.30
N LEU A 220 21.98 -16.08 -1.45
CA LEU A 220 22.64 -17.38 -1.59
C LEU A 220 24.18 -17.29 -1.54
N SER A 221 24.80 -16.16 -1.88
CA SER A 221 26.26 -15.97 -1.78
C SER A 221 26.73 -15.52 -0.39
N THR A 222 25.81 -15.07 0.47
CA THR A 222 26.08 -14.57 1.83
C THR A 222 25.44 -15.44 2.93
N PHE A 223 24.78 -16.54 2.56
CA PHE A 223 24.07 -17.43 3.47
C PHE A 223 24.94 -17.95 4.63
N GLY A 224 24.42 -17.86 5.86
CA GLY A 224 25.15 -18.22 7.09
C GLY A 224 26.25 -17.24 7.51
N THR A 225 26.29 -16.03 6.93
CA THR A 225 27.18 -14.94 7.36
C THR A 225 26.37 -13.82 8.04
N ASN A 226 27.04 -12.72 8.39
CA ASN A 226 26.43 -11.48 8.87
C ASN A 226 26.70 -10.31 7.90
N ASP A 227 26.72 -10.58 6.59
CA ASP A 227 26.85 -9.56 5.56
C ASP A 227 25.52 -8.78 5.44
N PRO A 228 25.49 -7.46 5.70
CA PRO A 228 24.26 -6.64 5.73
C PRO A 228 23.61 -6.43 4.35
N ARG A 229 24.07 -7.16 3.33
CA ARG A 229 23.42 -7.28 2.01
C ARG A 229 22.56 -8.53 1.91
N GLY A 230 22.88 -9.60 2.63
CA GLY A 230 22.03 -10.80 2.67
C GLY A 230 21.03 -10.80 3.83
N ASP A 231 21.34 -10.04 4.88
CA ASP A 231 20.55 -9.87 6.11
C ASP A 231 19.42 -8.85 5.81
N VAL A 232 18.35 -9.36 5.20
CA VAL A 232 17.18 -8.60 4.73
C VAL A 232 16.26 -8.23 5.88
N ASN A 233 16.16 -9.12 6.89
CA ASN A 233 15.34 -8.89 8.08
C ASN A 233 16.04 -7.99 9.13
N ALA A 234 17.36 -7.79 9.02
CA ALA A 234 18.24 -7.04 9.91
C ALA A 234 18.40 -7.60 11.34
N ASP A 235 18.33 -8.93 11.50
CA ASP A 235 18.53 -9.63 12.79
C ASP A 235 20.00 -9.98 13.08
N GLY A 236 20.85 -9.98 12.05
CA GLY A 236 22.30 -10.19 12.16
C GLY A 236 22.83 -11.52 11.61
N VAL A 237 21.98 -12.38 11.02
CA VAL A 237 22.41 -13.56 10.25
C VAL A 237 21.60 -13.73 8.96
N VAL A 238 22.28 -14.12 7.87
CA VAL A 238 21.62 -14.48 6.61
C VAL A 238 21.09 -15.91 6.69
N ASP A 239 19.78 -16.13 6.79
CA ASP A 239 19.17 -17.48 6.89
C ASP A 239 17.96 -17.72 5.98
N ASP A 240 17.18 -18.79 6.23
CA ASP A 240 16.01 -19.12 5.41
C ASP A 240 14.85 -18.11 5.54
N THR A 241 14.90 -17.22 6.53
CA THR A 241 14.01 -16.06 6.68
C THR A 241 14.25 -15.02 5.58
N ASP A 242 15.50 -14.64 5.31
CA ASP A 242 15.83 -13.67 4.25
C ASP A 242 15.54 -14.23 2.87
N LEU A 243 15.87 -15.52 2.68
CA LEU A 243 15.52 -16.25 1.47
C LEU A 243 13.99 -16.32 1.27
N ALA A 244 13.21 -16.46 2.34
CA ALA A 244 11.75 -16.41 2.27
C ALA A 244 11.22 -15.01 1.90
N ILE A 245 11.90 -13.93 2.29
CA ILE A 245 11.53 -12.56 1.86
C ILE A 245 11.80 -12.39 0.36
N VAL A 246 13.00 -12.72 -0.13
CA VAL A 246 13.31 -12.66 -1.58
C VAL A 246 12.35 -13.52 -2.40
N LEU A 247 12.04 -14.74 -1.94
CA LEU A 247 11.13 -15.65 -2.66
C LEU A 247 9.65 -15.25 -2.57
N ALA A 248 9.23 -14.55 -1.51
CA ALA A 248 7.87 -13.99 -1.41
C ALA A 248 7.64 -12.82 -2.39
N ASP A 249 8.72 -12.10 -2.71
CA ASP A 249 8.72 -10.94 -3.60
C ASP A 249 9.31 -11.20 -5.00
N PHE A 250 9.65 -12.46 -5.34
CA PHE A 250 10.36 -12.78 -6.58
C PHE A 250 9.54 -12.48 -7.86
N GLY A 251 10.19 -11.86 -8.84
CA GLY A 251 9.57 -11.43 -10.11
C GLY A 251 8.75 -10.14 -10.00
N LEU A 252 8.86 -9.41 -8.89
CA LEU A 252 8.33 -8.05 -8.74
C LEU A 252 9.31 -6.99 -9.27
N SER A 253 8.86 -5.74 -9.29
CA SER A 253 9.67 -4.58 -9.65
C SER A 253 9.27 -3.33 -8.85
N CYS A 254 10.18 -2.36 -8.77
CA CYS A 254 9.94 -1.02 -8.21
C CYS A 254 10.17 0.11 -9.23
#